data_AF-A0A6L5ESC6-F1
#
_entry.id   AF-A0A6L5ESC6-F1
#
_cell.length_a   1.000
_cell.length_b   1.000
_cell.length_c   1.000
_cell.angle_alpha   90.00
_cell.angle_beta   90.00
_cell.angle_gamma   90.00
#
_symmetry.space_group_name_H-M   'P 1'
#
loop_
_entity.id
_entity.type
_entity.pdbx_description
1 polymer ?
#
loop_
_entity_poly.entity_id
_entity_poly.type
_entity_poly.pdbx_seq_one_letter_code
_entity_poly.pdbx_strand_id
1 'polypeptide(L)'
;MNPLHERLARVGLSAIGRFGFCLAGGYAVQAHGFVHRQSEDVDLFATMDIADTFPDAVQELLAAYRADGLDATVTRSGALFGRGAVRDYIDVDGIMRSGRYPMPRLLELAVEHDPGFRADMFADALLAVRRLPCSAFEAYDMSAADAEALVARVLDYATKVHAAGSP
;
A
#
# COMPACT_ATOMS: atom_id res chain seq x y z
N MET A 1 27.59 3.28 2.36
CA MET A 1 26.36 4.09 2.41
C MET A 1 26.76 5.56 2.55
N ASN A 2 26.02 6.51 1.96
CA ASN A 2 26.33 7.94 2.16
C ASN A 2 25.81 8.43 3.53
N PRO A 3 26.31 9.56 4.07
CA PRO A 3 25.96 10.01 5.42
C PRO A 3 24.46 10.30 5.63
N LEU A 4 23.78 10.83 4.61
CA LEU A 4 22.35 11.09 4.68
C LEU A 4 21.56 9.77 4.76
N HIS A 5 21.88 8.81 3.90
CA HIS A 5 21.21 7.52 3.86
C HIS A 5 21.45 6.70 5.13
N GLU A 6 22.65 6.78 5.71
CA GLU A 6 22.95 6.16 6.99
C GLU A 6 22.14 6.79 8.12
N ARG A 7 22.00 8.11 8.11
CA ARG A 7 21.15 8.83 9.06
C ARG A 7 19.68 8.42 8.91
N LEU A 8 19.15 8.38 7.68
CA LEU A 8 17.78 7.94 7.40
C LEU A 8 17.54 6.51 7.89
N ALA A 9 18.41 5.56 7.51
CA ALA A 9 18.29 4.17 7.93
C ALA A 9 18.34 4.02 9.46
N ARG A 10 19.28 4.70 10.13
CA ARG A 10 19.44 4.63 11.59
C ARG A 10 18.24 5.21 12.33
N VAL A 11 17.81 6.42 11.96
CA VAL A 11 16.66 7.09 12.61
C VAL A 11 15.38 6.32 12.32
N GLY A 12 15.18 5.92 11.07
CA GLY A 12 14.00 5.17 10.65
C GLY A 12 13.90 3.83 11.38
N LEU A 13 14.91 2.98 11.30
CA LEU A 13 14.90 1.66 11.94
C LEU A 13 14.82 1.74 13.48
N SER A 14 15.39 2.78 14.10
CA SER A 14 15.22 3.00 15.54
C SER A 14 13.76 3.29 15.91
N ALA A 15 13.01 3.98 15.04
CA ALA A 15 11.61 4.31 15.27
C ALA A 15 10.68 3.13 14.94
N ILE A 16 10.84 2.51 13.77
CA ILE A 16 9.87 1.55 13.24
C ILE A 16 10.32 0.09 13.28
N GLY A 17 11.54 -0.21 13.74
CA GLY A 17 12.04 -1.58 13.84
C GLY A 17 11.15 -2.48 14.71
N ARG A 18 10.42 -1.91 15.68
CA ARG A 18 9.44 -2.65 16.51
C ARG A 18 8.25 -3.20 15.72
N PHE A 19 7.96 -2.64 14.55
CA PHE A 19 6.97 -3.17 13.62
C PHE A 19 7.59 -4.19 12.65
N GLY A 20 8.81 -4.67 12.88
CA GLY A 20 9.45 -5.67 12.02
C GLY A 20 10.04 -5.12 10.72
N PHE A 21 10.25 -3.80 10.62
CA PHE A 21 10.95 -3.22 9.47
C PHE A 21 12.44 -3.55 9.49
N CYS A 22 12.96 -3.88 8.31
CA CYS A 22 14.36 -4.17 8.04
C CYS A 22 14.87 -3.30 6.88
N LEU A 23 16.18 -3.09 6.81
CA LEU A 23 16.82 -2.48 5.65
C LEU A 23 16.72 -3.42 4.44
N ALA A 24 16.35 -2.90 3.28
CA ALA A 24 16.21 -3.65 2.04
C ALA A 24 16.98 -2.99 0.88
N GLY A 25 16.72 -3.50 -0.32
CA GLY A 25 17.19 -2.90 -1.56
C GLY A 25 18.70 -2.80 -1.69
N GLY A 26 19.15 -1.74 -2.37
CA GLY A 26 20.56 -1.58 -2.78
C GLY A 26 21.54 -1.61 -1.60
N TYR A 27 21.14 -1.14 -0.43
CA TYR A 27 21.99 -1.15 0.76
C TYR A 27 22.02 -2.48 1.50
N ALA A 28 20.93 -3.24 1.52
CA ALA A 28 20.96 -4.61 2.02
C ALA A 28 21.91 -5.48 1.17
N VAL A 29 21.84 -5.35 -0.17
CA VAL A 29 22.71 -6.07 -1.10
C VAL A 29 24.19 -5.65 -0.95
N GLN A 30 24.47 -4.36 -0.77
CA GLN A 30 25.81 -3.84 -0.47
C GLN A 30 26.38 -4.39 0.83
N ALA A 31 25.55 -4.52 1.88
CA ALA A 31 25.99 -5.07 3.16
C ALA A 31 26.51 -6.52 3.04
N HIS A 32 26.06 -7.24 2.01
CA HIS A 32 26.52 -8.61 1.70
C HIS A 32 27.60 -8.67 0.60
N GLY A 33 28.15 -7.53 0.16
CA GLY A 33 29.32 -7.47 -0.73
C GLY A 33 29.06 -7.78 -2.20
N PHE A 34 27.80 -7.88 -2.64
CA PHE A 34 27.47 -8.24 -4.03
C PHE A 34 27.56 -7.08 -5.03
N VAL A 35 27.47 -5.83 -4.56
CA VAL A 35 27.45 -4.64 -5.41
C VAL A 35 28.20 -3.50 -4.71
N HIS A 36 28.96 -2.68 -5.47
CA HIS A 36 29.75 -1.56 -4.94
C HIS A 36 29.30 -0.16 -5.40
N ARG A 37 28.16 -0.05 -6.09
CA ARG A 37 27.59 1.24 -6.51
C ARG A 37 26.84 1.91 -5.35
N GLN A 38 26.82 3.23 -5.31
CA GLN A 38 25.96 3.99 -4.38
C GLN A 38 24.48 3.76 -4.73
N SER A 39 23.63 3.53 -3.72
CA SER A 39 22.16 3.50 -3.92
C SER A 39 21.62 4.91 -4.01
N GLU A 40 20.56 5.11 -4.80
CA GLU A 40 19.89 6.39 -4.97
C GLU A 40 18.95 6.71 -3.78
N ASP A 41 18.54 5.68 -3.06
CA ASP A 41 17.50 5.69 -2.03
C ASP A 41 17.81 4.74 -0.84
N VAL A 42 16.95 4.78 0.17
CA VAL A 42 16.95 3.88 1.34
C VAL A 42 15.62 3.15 1.38
N ASP A 43 15.66 1.82 1.25
CA ASP A 43 14.48 0.96 1.33
C ASP A 43 14.33 0.39 2.74
N LEU A 44 13.15 0.56 3.33
CA LEU A 44 12.73 -0.11 4.56
C LEU A 44 11.57 -1.04 4.23
N PHE A 45 11.68 -2.31 4.60
CA PHE A 45 10.72 -3.34 4.25
C PHE A 45 10.20 -4.05 5.49
N ALA A 46 8.91 -4.39 5.51
CA ALA A 46 8.28 -5.22 6.51
C ALA A 46 7.38 -6.26 5.84
N THR A 47 7.07 -7.33 6.56
CA THR A 47 6.18 -8.41 6.12
C THR A 47 4.72 -7.96 6.07
N MET A 48 3.88 -8.67 5.32
CA MET A 48 2.47 -8.28 5.10
C MET A 48 1.57 -8.42 6.34
N ASP A 49 2.05 -9.08 7.39
CA ASP A 49 1.36 -9.24 8.67
C ASP A 49 1.21 -7.92 9.45
N ILE A 50 1.93 -6.86 9.08
CA ILE A 50 1.83 -5.56 9.73
C ILE A 50 0.84 -4.61 9.06
N ALA A 51 0.09 -5.06 8.05
CA ALA A 51 -0.79 -4.22 7.22
C ALA A 51 -1.72 -3.31 8.05
N ASP A 52 -2.28 -3.83 9.14
CA ASP A 52 -3.17 -3.07 10.04
C ASP A 52 -2.45 -1.95 10.79
N THR A 53 -1.19 -2.19 11.17
CA THR A 53 -0.32 -1.26 11.91
C THR A 53 0.62 -0.44 11.02
N PHE A 54 0.64 -0.70 9.72
CA PHE A 54 1.50 0.00 8.76
C PHE A 54 1.28 1.51 8.76
N PRO A 55 0.03 2.04 8.84
CA PRO A 55 -0.20 3.48 8.97
C PRO A 55 0.47 4.07 10.21
N ASP A 56 0.42 3.39 11.34
CA ASP A 56 1.04 3.85 12.60
C ASP A 56 2.56 3.87 12.45
N ALA A 57 3.15 2.84 11.84
CA ALA A 57 4.58 2.81 11.54
C ALA A 57 4.99 3.98 10.63
N VAL A 58 4.21 4.31 9.61
CA VAL A 58 4.48 5.48 8.74
C VAL A 58 4.39 6.79 9.54
N GLN A 59 3.41 6.96 10.42
CA GLN A 59 3.32 8.15 11.26
C GLN A 59 4.51 8.28 12.22
N GLU A 60 4.94 7.18 12.82
CA GLU A 60 6.11 7.16 13.70
C GLU A 60 7.41 7.45 12.95
N LEU A 61 7.57 6.92 11.74
CA LEU A 61 8.70 7.24 10.88
C LEU A 61 8.76 8.73 10.55
N LEU A 62 7.62 9.32 10.15
CA LEU A 62 7.53 10.75 9.87
C LEU A 62 7.86 11.60 11.10
N ALA A 63 7.29 11.23 12.26
CA ALA A 63 7.53 11.93 13.50
C ALA A 63 9.01 11.88 13.89
N ALA A 64 9.65 10.72 13.75
CA ALA A 64 11.07 10.54 14.03
C ALA A 64 11.95 11.37 13.08
N TYR A 65 11.69 11.36 11.77
CA TYR A 65 12.44 12.18 10.82
C TYR A 65 12.27 13.68 11.09
N ARG A 66 11.06 14.14 11.42
CA ARG A 66 10.81 15.54 11.78
C ARG A 66 11.51 15.94 13.08
N ALA A 67 11.47 15.08 14.10
CA ALA A 67 12.16 15.29 15.36
C ALA A 67 13.70 15.34 15.18
N ASP A 68 14.21 14.57 14.22
CA ASP A 68 15.62 14.60 13.82
C ASP A 68 15.96 15.84 12.95
N GLY A 69 15.00 16.70 12.61
CA GLY A 69 15.22 17.94 11.86
C GLY A 69 15.19 17.77 10.33
N LEU A 70 14.61 16.69 9.84
CA LEU A 70 14.34 16.49 8.41
C LEU A 70 12.94 17.02 8.06
N ASP A 71 12.80 17.61 6.88
CA ASP A 71 11.48 17.84 6.30
C ASP A 71 10.98 16.54 5.63
N ALA A 72 10.01 15.91 6.27
CA ALA A 72 9.48 14.62 5.83
C ALA A 72 7.98 14.72 5.53
N THR A 73 7.60 14.25 4.34
CA THR A 73 6.22 14.16 3.87
C THR A 73 5.97 12.78 3.28
N VAL A 74 4.71 12.35 3.28
CA VAL A 74 4.29 11.11 2.62
C VAL A 74 3.79 11.46 1.23
N THR A 75 4.47 10.97 0.20
CA THR A 75 4.05 11.13 -1.19
C THR A 75 3.05 10.07 -1.62
N ARG A 76 3.11 8.86 -1.03
CA ARG A 76 2.13 7.78 -1.25
C ARG A 76 2.06 6.90 -0.01
N SER A 77 0.86 6.69 0.51
CA SER A 77 0.60 5.71 1.58
C SER A 77 -0.23 4.56 1.01
N GLY A 78 0.06 3.33 1.43
CA GLY A 78 -0.50 2.10 0.90
C GLY A 78 -2.02 2.16 0.72
N ALA A 79 -2.46 2.17 -0.53
CA ALA A 79 -3.84 1.97 -0.92
C ALA A 79 -4.19 0.47 -0.85
N LEU A 80 -5.12 0.03 -1.70
CA LEU A 80 -5.62 -1.34 -1.76
C LEU A 80 -4.53 -2.45 -1.72
N PHE A 81 -3.40 -2.26 -2.41
CA PHE A 81 -2.33 -3.27 -2.50
C PHE A 81 -1.46 -3.44 -1.25
N GLY A 82 -1.45 -2.45 -0.37
CA GLY A 82 -0.62 -2.47 0.84
C GLY A 82 -1.45 -2.72 2.10
N ARG A 83 -2.40 -1.81 2.37
CA ARG A 83 -3.20 -1.81 3.60
C ARG A 83 -4.49 -2.61 3.44
N GLY A 84 -5.14 -2.50 2.28
CA GLY A 84 -6.44 -3.13 2.03
C GLY A 84 -7.46 -2.75 3.10
N ALA A 85 -7.52 -1.47 3.45
CA ALA A 85 -8.42 -1.02 4.49
C ALA A 85 -9.79 -0.63 3.97
N VAL A 86 -10.74 -0.52 4.89
CA VAL A 86 -12.12 -0.10 4.64
C VAL A 86 -12.21 1.10 3.68
N ARG A 87 -11.45 2.18 3.95
CA ARG A 87 -11.43 3.36 3.07
C ARG A 87 -10.98 3.06 1.64
N ASP A 88 -10.00 2.17 1.45
CA ASP A 88 -9.49 1.84 0.12
C ASP A 88 -10.60 1.18 -0.72
N TYR A 89 -11.41 0.32 -0.09
CA TYR A 89 -12.57 -0.30 -0.75
C TYR A 89 -13.70 0.71 -1.03
N ILE A 90 -13.93 1.68 -0.13
CA ILE A 90 -14.88 2.78 -0.35
C ILE A 90 -14.45 3.63 -1.54
N ASP A 91 -13.16 4.01 -1.59
CA ASP A 91 -12.61 4.84 -2.67
C ASP A 91 -12.70 4.10 -4.02
N VAL A 92 -12.36 2.79 -4.05
CA VAL A 92 -12.48 1.96 -5.27
C VAL A 92 -13.94 1.80 -5.69
N ASP A 93 -14.87 1.46 -4.78
CA ASP A 93 -16.29 1.34 -5.10
C ASP A 93 -16.85 2.66 -5.63
N GLY A 94 -16.47 3.79 -5.02
CA GLY A 94 -16.86 5.12 -5.45
C GLY A 94 -16.39 5.45 -6.88
N ILE A 95 -15.12 5.16 -7.20
CA ILE A 95 -14.57 5.34 -8.54
C ILE A 95 -15.32 4.47 -9.56
N MET A 96 -15.54 3.19 -9.25
CA MET A 96 -16.22 2.27 -10.15
C MET A 96 -17.69 2.66 -10.38
N ARG A 97 -18.39 3.06 -9.31
CA ARG A 97 -19.79 3.52 -9.38
C ARG A 97 -19.95 4.85 -10.10
N SER A 98 -18.93 5.70 -10.10
CA SER A 98 -19.00 6.99 -10.81
C SER A 98 -19.25 6.82 -12.30
N GLY A 99 -18.90 5.66 -12.88
CA GLY A 99 -19.01 5.40 -14.31
C GLY A 99 -18.11 6.27 -15.19
N ARG A 100 -17.29 7.14 -14.59
CA ARG A 100 -16.42 8.09 -15.30
C ARG A 100 -15.38 7.38 -16.16
N TYR A 101 -14.93 6.21 -15.70
CA TYR A 101 -13.97 5.37 -16.41
C TYR A 101 -14.51 3.94 -16.48
N PRO A 102 -14.71 3.37 -17.68
CA PRO A 102 -15.02 1.96 -17.79
C PRO A 102 -13.83 1.12 -17.29
N MET A 103 -14.09 -0.07 -16.75
CA MET A 103 -13.07 -0.92 -16.12
C MET A 103 -11.84 -1.18 -17.01
N PRO A 104 -11.97 -1.49 -18.32
CA PRO A 104 -10.79 -1.62 -19.19
C PRO A 104 -9.91 -0.37 -19.20
N ARG A 105 -10.52 0.83 -19.24
CA ARG A 105 -9.76 2.09 -19.21
C ARG A 105 -9.10 2.33 -17.85
N LEU A 106 -9.73 1.92 -16.75
CA LEU A 106 -9.10 1.99 -15.42
C LEU A 106 -7.86 1.10 -15.34
N LEU A 107 -7.91 -0.12 -15.90
CA LEU A 107 -6.75 -1.02 -15.94
C LEU A 107 -5.65 -0.47 -16.85
N GLU A 108 -5.99 0.09 -18.02
CA GLU A 108 -5.03 0.77 -18.89
C GLU A 108 -4.34 1.94 -18.16
N LEU A 109 -5.12 2.80 -17.50
CA LEU A 109 -4.59 3.92 -16.73
C LEU A 109 -3.67 3.45 -15.59
N ALA A 110 -3.99 2.32 -14.95
CA ALA A 110 -3.15 1.73 -13.92
C ALA A 110 -1.80 1.25 -14.47
N VAL A 111 -1.79 0.62 -15.66
CA VAL A 111 -0.57 0.20 -16.36
C VAL A 111 0.25 1.39 -16.87
N GLU A 112 -0.41 2.42 -17.42
CA GLU A 112 0.24 3.67 -17.86
C GLU A 112 0.99 4.34 -16.70
N HIS A 113 0.41 4.31 -15.50
CA HIS A 113 0.98 4.93 -14.30
C HIS A 113 2.01 4.05 -13.58
N ASP A 114 1.82 2.74 -13.62
CA ASP A 114 2.72 1.75 -13.02
C ASP A 114 2.92 0.57 -13.98
N PRO A 115 4.05 0.52 -14.73
CA PRO A 115 4.36 -0.59 -15.63
C PRO A 115 4.46 -1.96 -14.94
N GLY A 116 4.63 -1.99 -13.61
CA GLY A 116 4.62 -3.20 -12.80
C GLY A 116 3.23 -3.65 -12.35
N PHE A 117 2.19 -2.89 -12.65
CA PHE A 117 0.81 -3.22 -12.29
C PHE A 117 0.39 -4.55 -12.92
N ARG A 118 -0.23 -5.42 -12.11
CA ARG A 118 -0.82 -6.67 -12.58
C ARG A 118 -2.28 -6.78 -12.19
N ALA A 119 -3.13 -7.07 -13.18
CA ALA A 119 -4.57 -7.17 -12.99
C ALA A 119 -4.97 -8.34 -12.08
N ASP A 120 -4.23 -9.45 -12.11
CA ASP A 120 -4.46 -10.60 -11.21
C ASP A 120 -4.21 -10.23 -9.74
N MET A 121 -3.09 -9.56 -9.46
CA MET A 121 -2.80 -9.03 -8.13
C MET A 121 -3.84 -8.00 -7.68
N PHE A 122 -4.35 -7.18 -8.60
CA PHE A 122 -5.41 -6.23 -8.29
C PHE A 122 -6.71 -6.94 -7.92
N ALA A 123 -7.08 -7.99 -8.67
CA ALA A 123 -8.24 -8.82 -8.35
C ALA A 123 -8.09 -9.46 -6.97
N ASP A 124 -6.92 -10.00 -6.64
CA ASP A 124 -6.63 -10.58 -5.32
C ASP A 124 -6.74 -9.53 -4.19
N ALA A 125 -6.27 -8.32 -4.43
CA ALA A 125 -6.38 -7.20 -3.50
C ALA A 125 -7.85 -6.73 -3.31
N LEU A 126 -8.69 -6.84 -4.33
CA LEU A 126 -10.14 -6.62 -4.21
C LEU A 126 -10.83 -7.74 -3.42
N LEU A 127 -10.47 -9.00 -3.65
CA LEU A 127 -11.01 -10.16 -2.95
C LEU A 127 -10.71 -10.13 -1.44
N ALA A 128 -9.64 -9.45 -1.04
CA ALA A 128 -9.29 -9.24 0.35
C ALA A 128 -10.36 -8.51 1.18
N VAL A 129 -11.33 -7.83 0.54
CA VAL A 129 -12.46 -7.19 1.24
C VAL A 129 -13.23 -8.18 2.13
N ARG A 130 -13.21 -9.48 1.79
CA ARG A 130 -13.86 -10.56 2.56
C ARG A 130 -13.31 -10.71 3.98
N ARG A 131 -12.14 -10.16 4.27
CA ARG A 131 -11.52 -10.19 5.60
C ARG A 131 -12.13 -9.14 6.54
N LEU A 132 -12.83 -8.14 6.00
CA LEU A 132 -13.39 -7.04 6.77
C LEU A 132 -14.84 -7.34 7.18
N PRO A 133 -15.18 -7.31 8.49
CA PRO A 133 -16.57 -7.38 8.90
C PRO A 133 -17.30 -6.09 8.50
N CYS A 134 -18.61 -6.18 8.24
CA CYS A 134 -19.40 -4.99 7.87
C CYS A 134 -19.37 -3.90 8.95
N SER A 135 -19.23 -4.26 10.23
CA SER A 135 -19.09 -3.29 11.32
C SER A 135 -17.82 -2.43 11.22
N ALA A 136 -16.79 -2.86 10.48
CA ALA A 136 -15.60 -2.04 10.27
C ALA A 136 -15.89 -0.78 9.42
N PHE A 137 -17.00 -0.78 8.67
CA PHE A 137 -17.44 0.34 7.85
C PHE A 137 -18.23 1.39 8.64
N GLU A 138 -18.67 1.08 9.87
CA GLU A 138 -19.36 2.03 10.75
C GLU A 138 -18.48 3.24 11.11
N ALA A 139 -17.16 3.04 11.20
CA ALA A 139 -16.19 4.12 11.40
C ALA A 139 -16.16 5.15 10.26
N TYR A 140 -16.83 4.85 9.14
CA TYR A 140 -16.98 5.70 7.96
C TYR A 140 -18.45 6.07 7.72
N ASP A 141 -19.28 6.05 8.78
CA ASP A 141 -20.70 6.41 8.77
C ASP A 141 -21.55 5.58 7.78
N MET A 142 -21.11 4.36 7.45
CA MET A 142 -21.86 3.44 6.59
C MET A 142 -22.74 2.52 7.41
N SER A 143 -23.99 2.35 6.96
CA SER A 143 -24.87 1.33 7.51
C SER A 143 -24.37 -0.07 7.14
N ALA A 144 -24.74 -1.09 7.93
CA ALA A 144 -24.43 -2.48 7.61
C ALA A 144 -24.94 -2.89 6.21
N ALA A 145 -26.13 -2.43 5.83
CA ALA A 145 -26.71 -2.70 4.51
C ALA A 145 -25.89 -2.06 3.36
N ASP A 146 -25.40 -0.83 3.55
CA ASP A 146 -24.54 -0.17 2.56
C ASP A 146 -23.18 -0.84 2.46
N ALA A 147 -22.62 -1.29 3.59
CA ALA A 147 -21.38 -2.03 3.65
C ALA A 147 -21.50 -3.39 2.92
N GLU A 148 -22.56 -4.15 3.18
CA GLU A 148 -22.85 -5.40 2.46
C GLU A 148 -22.96 -5.18 0.95
N ALA A 149 -23.68 -4.13 0.54
CA ALA A 149 -23.84 -3.80 -0.86
C ALA A 149 -22.50 -3.39 -1.52
N LEU A 150 -21.65 -2.65 -0.81
CA LEU A 150 -20.30 -2.30 -1.25
C LEU A 150 -19.44 -3.54 -1.41
N VAL A 151 -19.41 -4.42 -0.41
CA VAL A 151 -18.64 -5.68 -0.44
C VAL A 151 -19.07 -6.52 -1.64
N ALA A 152 -20.37 -6.67 -1.88
CA ALA A 152 -20.89 -7.42 -3.02
C ALA A 152 -20.41 -6.85 -4.36
N ARG A 153 -20.41 -5.52 -4.53
CA ARG A 153 -19.91 -4.87 -5.75
C ARG A 153 -18.41 -5.04 -5.93
N VAL A 154 -17.61 -4.87 -4.87
CA VAL A 154 -16.16 -5.08 -4.92
C VAL A 154 -15.82 -6.52 -5.35
N LEU A 155 -16.57 -7.52 -4.87
CA LEU A 155 -16.38 -8.92 -5.26
C LEU A 155 -16.76 -9.18 -6.73
N ASP A 156 -17.85 -8.58 -7.20
CA ASP A 156 -18.23 -8.63 -8.61
C ASP A 156 -17.15 -7.97 -9.50
N TYR A 157 -16.59 -6.83 -9.08
CA TYR A 157 -15.47 -6.20 -9.78
C TYR A 157 -14.22 -7.08 -9.80
N ALA A 158 -13.86 -7.71 -8.68
CA ALA A 158 -12.71 -8.61 -8.64
C ALA A 158 -12.85 -9.76 -9.65
N THR A 159 -14.05 -10.34 -9.75
CA THR A 159 -14.35 -11.40 -10.72
C THR A 159 -14.19 -10.91 -12.16
N LYS A 160 -14.69 -9.72 -12.46
CA LYS A 160 -14.58 -9.10 -13.79
C LYS A 160 -13.14 -8.77 -14.17
N VAL A 161 -12.35 -8.25 -13.24
CA VAL A 161 -10.92 -7.97 -13.45
C VAL A 161 -10.17 -9.27 -13.72
N HIS A 162 -10.45 -10.33 -12.96
CA HIS A 162 -9.82 -11.64 -13.16
C HIS A 162 -10.14 -12.23 -14.54
N ALA A 163 -11.40 -12.10 -14.98
CA ALA A 163 -11.82 -12.53 -16.32
C ALA A 163 -11.17 -11.70 -17.44
N ALA A 164 -10.94 -10.40 -17.22
CA ALA A 164 -10.31 -9.51 -18.20
C ALA A 164 -8.77 -9.62 -18.24
N GLY A 165 -8.13 -10.08 -17.16
CA GLY A 165 -6.69 -10.24 -17.03
C GLY A 165 -6.15 -11.65 -17.32
N SER A 166 -7.04 -12.62 -17.58
CA SER A 166 -6.65 -13.96 -18.04
C SER A 166 -6.37 -13.92 -19.55
N PRO A 167 -5.24 -14.47 -20.04
CA PRO A 167 -4.94 -14.54 -21.47
C PRO A 167 -5.93 -15.42 -22.24
#